data_AF-A0A925HZ97-F1
#
_entry.id   AF-A0A925HZ97-F1
#
_cell.length_a   1.000
_cell.length_b   1.000
_cell.length_c   1.000
_cell.angle_alpha   90.00
_cell.angle_beta   90.00
_cell.angle_gamma   90.00
#
_symmetry.space_group_name_H-M   'P 1'
#
loop_
_entity.id
_entity.type
_entity.pdbx_description
1 polymer ?
#
loop_
_entity_poly.entity_id
_entity_poly.type
_entity_poly.pdbx_seq_one_letter_code
_entity_poly.pdbx_strand_id
1 'polypeptide(L)'
;MQRLPLGPLYYEFSRHNEPRLRIQPGETIFVETEDAFSGQVRTNADRRDKSKKPYGNPQTGPIWVEGAEPGDSLAVKIEEIRPSLGQCATRTSDPKMLSEWLGTECPHGTHVCPIKDGQIHWSDSLTIPYTPMLGCIGTAPDMGVPTTFPAGPHGGNMDIIETAPGNIVYLP
;
A
#
# COMPACT_ATOMS: atom_id res chain seq x y z
N MET A 1 -20.33 10.32 1.62
CA MET A 1 -18.96 9.80 1.46
C MET A 1 -18.99 8.68 0.42
N GLN A 2 -18.31 8.86 -0.70
CA GLN A 2 -18.25 7.81 -1.73
C GLN A 2 -17.33 6.67 -1.27
N ARG A 3 -17.57 5.44 -1.76
CA ARG A 3 -16.76 4.26 -1.44
C ARG A 3 -16.17 3.69 -2.72
N LEU A 4 -14.85 3.53 -2.74
CA LEU A 4 -14.11 2.81 -3.77
C LEU A 4 -13.79 1.40 -3.24
N PRO A 5 -14.55 0.36 -3.65
CA PRO A 5 -14.32 -1.00 -3.21
C PRO A 5 -13.03 -1.58 -3.78
N LEU A 6 -12.56 -2.69 -3.22
CA LEU A 6 -11.38 -3.38 -3.74
C LEU A 6 -11.59 -3.91 -5.17
N GLY A 7 -10.53 -3.83 -6.01
CA GLY A 7 -10.41 -4.55 -7.29
C GLY A 7 -10.92 -3.82 -8.55
N PRO A 8 -10.36 -4.00 -9.76
CA PRO A 8 -9.18 -4.81 -10.08
C PRO A 8 -7.93 -4.26 -9.39
N LEU A 9 -6.97 -5.16 -9.18
CA LEU A 9 -5.68 -4.82 -8.60
C LEU A 9 -4.76 -4.33 -9.72
N TYR A 10 -4.34 -3.08 -9.65
CA TYR A 10 -3.37 -2.50 -10.57
C TYR A 10 -1.95 -2.66 -10.02
N TYR A 11 -0.99 -2.89 -10.90
CA TYR A 11 0.43 -3.05 -10.56
C TYR A 11 1.32 -2.03 -11.28
N GLU A 12 0.68 -0.95 -11.72
CA GLU A 12 1.27 0.16 -12.43
C GLU A 12 0.54 1.47 -12.11
N PHE A 13 1.25 2.58 -12.18
CA PHE A 13 0.68 3.92 -12.22
C PHE A 13 0.55 4.32 -13.69
N SER A 14 -0.67 4.26 -14.23
CA SER A 14 -0.92 4.38 -15.67
C SER A 14 -2.05 5.35 -15.95
N ARG A 15 -1.80 6.32 -16.84
CA ARG A 15 -2.83 7.23 -17.38
C ARG A 15 -3.80 6.54 -18.34
N HIS A 16 -3.55 5.28 -18.68
CA HIS A 16 -4.42 4.48 -19.54
C HIS A 16 -5.50 3.71 -18.77
N ASN A 17 -5.44 3.70 -17.44
CA ASN A 17 -6.45 3.07 -16.62
C ASN A 17 -7.68 3.97 -16.52
N GLU A 18 -8.84 3.43 -16.86
CA GLU A 18 -10.12 4.15 -16.69
C GLU A 18 -10.36 4.47 -15.21
N PRO A 19 -10.81 5.70 -14.89
CA PRO A 19 -11.16 6.07 -13.52
C PRO A 19 -12.23 5.15 -12.94
N ARG A 20 -11.97 4.63 -11.74
CA ARG A 20 -12.93 3.81 -11.00
C ARG A 20 -13.82 4.62 -10.07
N LEU A 21 -13.40 5.85 -9.76
CA LEU A 21 -14.17 6.83 -9.03
C LEU A 21 -13.89 8.21 -9.60
N ARG A 22 -14.91 9.06 -9.67
CA ARG A 22 -14.79 10.48 -9.99
C ARG A 22 -15.29 11.29 -8.81
N ILE A 23 -14.52 12.31 -8.43
CA ILE A 23 -14.82 13.15 -7.27
C ILE A 23 -14.59 14.63 -7.60
N GLN A 24 -15.28 15.52 -6.88
CA GLN A 24 -14.94 16.93 -6.84
C GLN A 24 -13.83 17.20 -5.81
N PRO A 25 -13.02 18.25 -5.97
CA PRO A 25 -12.09 18.71 -4.95
C PRO A 25 -12.80 18.94 -3.60
N GLY A 26 -12.19 18.47 -2.52
CA GLY A 26 -12.74 18.59 -1.15
C GLY A 26 -13.66 17.45 -0.70
N GLU A 27 -13.97 16.49 -1.56
CA GLU A 27 -14.75 15.31 -1.17
C GLU A 27 -13.94 14.32 -0.32
N THR A 28 -14.58 13.79 0.73
CA THR A 28 -14.07 12.64 1.49
C THR A 28 -14.54 11.33 0.85
N ILE A 29 -13.61 10.39 0.70
CA ILE A 29 -13.85 9.04 0.15
C ILE A 29 -13.35 7.96 1.09
N PHE A 30 -13.96 6.79 1.01
CA PHE A 30 -13.51 5.57 1.65
C PHE A 30 -12.92 4.63 0.60
N VAL A 31 -11.65 4.26 0.74
CA VAL A 31 -10.95 3.40 -0.21
C VAL A 31 -10.59 2.08 0.46
N GLU A 32 -10.98 0.97 -0.15
CA GLU A 32 -10.51 -0.35 0.27
C GLU A 32 -9.20 -0.72 -0.42
N THR A 33 -8.24 -1.22 0.33
CA THR A 33 -6.94 -1.64 -0.18
C THR A 33 -6.69 -3.11 0.12
N GLU A 34 -5.82 -3.73 -0.68
CA GLU A 34 -5.27 -5.06 -0.40
C GLU A 34 -3.84 -4.92 0.10
N ASP A 35 -3.38 -5.90 0.89
CA ASP A 35 -2.02 -5.93 1.39
C ASP A 35 -0.97 -6.08 0.26
N ALA A 36 0.30 -5.80 0.59
CA ALA A 36 1.43 -5.89 -0.33
C ALA A 36 1.65 -7.32 -0.89
N PHE A 37 1.06 -8.34 -0.28
CA PHE A 37 1.13 -9.73 -0.76
C PHE A 37 -0.02 -10.08 -1.71
N SER A 38 -0.92 -9.13 -1.98
CA SER A 38 -2.14 -9.34 -2.75
C SER A 38 -2.97 -10.52 -2.22
N GLY A 39 -3.06 -10.61 -0.89
CA GLY A 39 -3.84 -11.63 -0.20
C GLY A 39 -3.28 -13.06 -0.22
N GLN A 40 -2.05 -13.26 -0.72
CA GLN A 40 -1.39 -14.58 -0.72
C GLN A 40 -0.95 -15.05 0.68
N VAL A 41 -0.91 -14.16 1.67
CA VAL A 41 -0.47 -14.50 3.03
C VAL A 41 -1.59 -14.13 4.00
N ARG A 42 -2.27 -15.16 4.52
CA ARG A 42 -3.31 -15.06 5.54
C ARG A 42 -2.97 -15.86 6.79
N THR A 43 -2.09 -16.84 6.69
CA THR A 43 -1.61 -17.69 7.79
C THR A 43 -0.07 -17.81 7.80
N ASN A 44 0.49 -18.27 8.93
CA ASN A 44 1.93 -18.57 9.06
C ASN A 44 2.41 -19.73 8.19
N ALA A 45 1.48 -20.54 7.65
CA ALA A 45 1.80 -21.62 6.71
C ALA A 45 1.94 -21.11 5.27
N ASP A 46 1.32 -19.98 4.94
CA ASP A 46 1.32 -19.45 3.58
C ASP A 46 2.70 -18.98 3.15
N ARG A 47 2.96 -18.97 1.84
CA ARG A 47 4.22 -18.49 1.26
C ARG A 47 3.93 -17.62 0.06
N ARG A 48 4.65 -16.51 -0.05
CA ARG A 48 4.53 -15.57 -1.17
C ARG A 48 5.27 -16.09 -2.41
N ASP A 49 4.54 -16.38 -3.49
CA ASP A 49 5.12 -16.75 -4.79
C ASP A 49 5.28 -15.53 -5.71
N LYS A 50 6.44 -14.87 -5.64
CA LYS A 50 6.70 -13.64 -6.41
C LYS A 50 6.71 -13.83 -7.93
N SER A 51 6.76 -15.06 -8.43
CA SER A 51 6.85 -15.35 -9.87
C SER A 51 5.50 -15.29 -10.57
N LYS A 52 4.40 -15.31 -9.82
CA LYS A 52 3.04 -15.41 -10.38
C LYS A 52 2.16 -14.25 -9.93
N LYS A 53 1.11 -14.01 -10.73
CA LYS A 53 -0.02 -13.17 -10.33
C LYS A 53 -0.79 -13.85 -9.19
N PRO A 54 -1.36 -13.09 -8.23
CA PRO A 54 -1.28 -11.63 -8.15
C PRO A 54 0.13 -11.13 -7.75
N TYR A 55 0.56 -9.98 -8.31
CA TYR A 55 1.89 -9.42 -8.02
C TYR A 55 1.91 -8.72 -6.64
N GLY A 56 3.05 -8.15 -6.25
CA GLY A 56 3.13 -7.38 -5.00
C GLY A 56 2.65 -5.94 -5.17
N ASN A 57 2.34 -5.27 -4.06
CA ASN A 57 1.95 -3.86 -4.01
C ASN A 57 0.79 -3.50 -4.96
N PRO A 58 -0.37 -4.16 -4.84
CA PRO A 58 -1.53 -3.83 -5.65
C PRO A 58 -2.08 -2.43 -5.30
N GLN A 59 -2.56 -1.69 -6.29
CA GLN A 59 -3.19 -0.37 -6.09
C GLN A 59 -4.70 -0.45 -6.30
N THR A 60 -5.42 0.29 -5.46
CA THR A 60 -6.83 0.62 -5.65
C THR A 60 -6.94 2.02 -6.24
N GLY A 61 -7.71 2.15 -7.32
CA GLY A 61 -7.80 3.39 -8.12
C GLY A 61 -7.93 3.03 -9.59
N PRO A 62 -7.72 3.98 -10.53
CA PRO A 62 -7.47 5.39 -10.28
C PRO A 62 -8.72 6.14 -9.80
N ILE A 63 -8.49 7.23 -9.08
CA ILE A 63 -9.52 8.20 -8.70
C ILE A 63 -9.29 9.44 -9.56
N TRP A 64 -10.32 9.87 -10.27
CA TRP A 64 -10.29 11.09 -11.07
C TRP A 64 -10.83 12.26 -10.25
N VAL A 65 -10.03 13.31 -10.16
CA VAL A 65 -10.39 14.56 -9.47
C VAL A 65 -10.79 15.56 -10.54
N GLU A 66 -12.06 15.95 -10.55
CA GLU A 66 -12.59 16.86 -11.56
C GLU A 66 -11.88 18.23 -11.49
N GLY A 67 -11.44 18.72 -12.65
CA GLY A 67 -10.75 19.99 -12.79
C GLY A 67 -9.24 19.98 -12.47
N ALA A 68 -8.66 18.84 -12.06
CA ALA A 68 -7.21 18.73 -11.89
C ALA A 68 -6.52 18.60 -13.26
N GLU A 69 -5.50 19.44 -13.51
CA GLU A 69 -4.75 19.48 -14.77
C GLU A 69 -3.23 19.31 -14.53
N PRO A 70 -2.44 18.88 -15.54
CA PRO A 70 -1.00 18.83 -15.43
C PRO A 70 -0.39 20.18 -15.01
N GLY A 71 0.36 20.18 -13.90
CA GLY A 71 0.94 21.37 -13.29
C GLY A 71 0.28 21.78 -11.97
N ASP A 72 -0.89 21.22 -11.65
CA ASP A 72 -1.51 21.35 -10.34
C ASP A 72 -0.83 20.48 -9.27
N SER A 73 -1.37 20.51 -8.05
CA SER A 73 -0.99 19.57 -7.00
C SER A 73 -2.24 19.08 -6.27
N LEU A 74 -2.33 17.76 -6.09
CA LEU A 74 -3.34 17.13 -5.27
C LEU A 74 -2.89 17.12 -3.81
N ALA A 75 -3.67 17.76 -2.94
CA ALA A 75 -3.51 17.68 -1.49
C ALA A 75 -4.40 16.55 -0.94
N VAL A 76 -3.80 15.41 -0.63
CA VAL A 76 -4.50 14.24 -0.11
C VAL A 76 -4.34 14.16 1.40
N LYS A 77 -5.40 14.53 2.13
CA LYS A 77 -5.46 14.38 3.59
C LYS A 77 -5.83 12.95 3.95
N ILE A 78 -4.99 12.28 4.73
CA ILE A 78 -5.28 10.94 5.26
C ILE A 78 -6.01 11.14 6.58
N GLU A 79 -7.31 10.85 6.62
CA GLU A 79 -8.09 11.02 7.85
C GLU A 79 -7.96 9.82 8.78
N GLU A 80 -7.99 8.61 8.22
CA GLU A 80 -7.99 7.38 8.98
C GLU A 80 -7.53 6.19 8.15
N ILE A 81 -6.89 5.23 8.79
CA ILE A 81 -6.57 3.91 8.22
C ILE A 81 -7.02 2.86 9.24
N ARG A 82 -7.83 1.89 8.80
CA ARG A 82 -8.33 0.80 9.64
C ARG A 82 -7.96 -0.56 9.05
N PRO A 83 -7.58 -1.55 9.88
CA PRO A 83 -7.35 -2.90 9.39
C PRO A 83 -8.70 -3.60 9.16
N SER A 84 -9.02 -3.92 7.91
CA SER A 84 -10.30 -4.57 7.55
C SER A 84 -10.42 -5.99 8.10
N LEU A 85 -9.32 -6.75 8.10
CA LEU A 85 -9.26 -8.14 8.58
C LEU A 85 -8.77 -8.27 10.03
N GLY A 86 -8.38 -7.16 10.67
CA GLY A 86 -7.77 -7.21 12.00
C GLY A 86 -6.44 -7.98 12.03
N GLN A 87 -5.65 -7.92 10.96
CA GLN A 87 -4.33 -8.55 10.89
C GLN A 87 -3.35 -7.74 10.04
N CYS A 88 -2.05 -7.94 10.27
CA CYS A 88 -0.98 -7.63 9.34
C CYS A 88 -0.10 -8.86 9.14
N ALA A 89 0.78 -8.81 8.14
CA ALA A 89 1.72 -9.88 7.89
C ALA A 89 3.08 -9.33 7.49
N THR A 90 4.13 -10.04 7.87
CA THR A 90 5.48 -9.88 7.33
C THR A 90 6.00 -11.24 6.87
N ARG A 91 7.13 -11.24 6.17
CA ARG A 91 7.81 -12.46 5.79
C ARG A 91 9.32 -12.27 5.84
N THR A 92 10.00 -13.34 6.22
CA THR A 92 11.43 -13.47 6.12
C THR A 92 11.73 -14.29 4.87
N SER A 93 12.68 -13.83 4.06
CA SER A 93 13.16 -14.54 2.87
C SER A 93 14.64 -14.29 2.68
N ASP A 94 15.22 -14.92 1.65
CA ASP A 94 16.64 -14.77 1.33
C ASP A 94 17.03 -13.29 1.33
N PRO A 95 18.06 -12.91 2.11
CA PRO A 95 18.57 -11.56 2.08
C PRO A 95 19.00 -11.23 0.65
N LYS A 96 18.75 -9.98 0.24
CA LYS A 96 19.15 -9.45 -1.05
C LYS A 96 19.96 -8.19 -0.84
N MET A 97 20.79 -7.83 -1.83
CA MET A 97 21.55 -6.57 -1.83
C MET A 97 22.40 -6.44 -0.55
N LEU A 98 22.33 -5.28 0.10
CA LEU A 98 23.02 -4.96 1.35
C LEU A 98 22.50 -5.73 2.56
N SER A 99 21.79 -6.84 2.41
CA SER A 99 21.49 -7.75 3.53
C SER A 99 22.29 -9.05 3.46
N GLU A 100 22.93 -9.35 2.33
CA GLU A 100 23.65 -10.62 2.11
C GLU A 100 24.89 -10.76 3.02
N TRP A 101 25.55 -9.65 3.34
CA TRP A 101 26.67 -9.59 4.29
C TRP A 101 26.31 -10.01 5.73
N LEU A 102 25.02 -10.01 6.09
CA LEU A 102 24.54 -10.49 7.40
C LEU A 102 24.45 -12.02 7.47
N GLY A 103 24.76 -12.72 6.37
CA GLY A 103 24.65 -14.16 6.22
C GLY A 103 23.45 -14.55 5.37
N THR A 104 23.54 -15.71 4.71
CA THR A 104 22.51 -16.24 3.83
C THR A 104 21.59 -17.26 4.51
N GLU A 105 21.97 -17.73 5.70
CA GLU A 105 21.12 -18.59 6.53
C GLU A 105 20.04 -17.73 7.21
N CYS A 106 18.87 -17.66 6.57
CA CYS A 106 17.73 -16.91 7.08
C CYS A 106 16.51 -17.83 7.20
N PRO A 107 15.83 -17.91 8.36
CA PRO A 107 14.63 -18.73 8.48
C PRO A 107 13.55 -18.19 7.55
N HIS A 108 13.17 -18.96 6.53
CA HIS A 108 12.05 -18.59 5.65
C HIS A 108 10.73 -18.80 6.38
N GLY A 109 9.89 -17.79 6.37
CA GLY A 109 8.58 -17.88 7.00
C GLY A 109 7.75 -16.64 6.79
N THR A 110 6.44 -16.82 6.87
CA THR A 110 5.50 -15.73 7.05
C THR A 110 5.18 -15.60 8.52
N HIS A 111 4.91 -14.37 8.95
CA HIS A 111 4.47 -14.08 10.29
C HIS A 111 3.24 -13.17 10.20
N VAL A 112 2.09 -13.73 10.51
CA VAL A 112 0.79 -13.07 10.55
C VAL A 112 0.48 -12.70 11.99
N CYS A 113 0.25 -11.42 12.22
CA CYS A 113 0.03 -10.85 13.54
C CYS A 113 -1.41 -10.31 13.63
N PRO A 114 -2.21 -10.73 14.63
CA PRO A 114 -3.49 -10.10 14.90
C PRO A 114 -3.32 -8.64 15.30
N ILE A 115 -4.26 -7.79 14.86
CA ILE A 115 -4.38 -6.40 15.27
C ILE A 115 -5.65 -6.26 16.09
N LYS A 116 -5.50 -5.94 17.38
CA LYS A 116 -6.62 -5.71 18.31
C LYS A 116 -6.23 -4.65 19.34
N ASP A 117 -7.22 -3.91 19.82
CA ASP A 117 -7.04 -2.93 20.91
C ASP A 117 -5.89 -1.91 20.64
N GLY A 118 -5.76 -1.48 19.39
CA GLY A 118 -4.70 -0.53 18.97
C GLY A 118 -3.29 -1.11 18.97
N GLN A 119 -3.14 -2.44 18.99
CA GLN A 119 -1.86 -3.14 19.07
C GLN A 119 -1.77 -4.27 18.05
N ILE A 120 -0.56 -4.46 17.52
CA ILE A 120 -0.14 -5.62 16.74
C ILE A 120 0.43 -6.65 17.73
N HIS A 121 -0.17 -7.82 17.80
CA HIS A 121 0.29 -8.93 18.64
C HIS A 121 1.36 -9.73 17.90
N TRP A 122 2.62 -9.36 18.09
CA TRP A 122 3.76 -10.03 17.46
C TRP A 122 4.01 -11.40 18.08
N SER A 123 3.89 -11.54 19.39
CA SER A 123 3.97 -12.82 20.09
C SER A 123 3.16 -12.77 21.39
N ASP A 124 3.16 -13.87 22.15
CA ASP A 124 2.52 -13.92 23.48
C ASP A 124 3.12 -12.91 24.48
N SER A 125 4.36 -12.46 24.24
CA SER A 125 5.10 -11.56 25.12
C SER A 125 5.41 -10.19 24.52
N LEU A 126 5.18 -9.99 23.21
CA LEU A 126 5.50 -8.75 22.52
C LEU A 126 4.28 -8.21 21.78
N THR A 127 3.91 -6.98 22.12
CA THR A 127 2.97 -6.16 21.37
C THR A 127 3.66 -4.92 20.82
N ILE A 128 3.18 -4.45 19.67
CA ILE A 128 3.69 -3.26 18.98
C ILE A 128 2.50 -2.31 18.79
N PRO A 129 2.61 -1.00 19.08
CA PRO A 129 1.54 -0.05 18.80
C PRO A 129 1.11 -0.07 17.33
N TYR A 130 -0.20 -0.05 17.06
CA TYR A 130 -0.73 0.05 15.70
C TYR A 130 -0.66 1.50 15.22
N THR A 131 0.38 1.81 14.43
CA THR A 131 0.61 3.12 13.82
C THR A 131 0.60 2.98 12.29
N PRO A 132 -0.58 2.99 11.64
CA PRO A 132 -0.68 2.71 10.21
C PRO A 132 -0.20 3.87 9.34
N MET A 133 0.32 3.51 8.16
CA MET A 133 0.68 4.43 7.08
C MET A 133 0.36 3.79 5.72
N LEU A 134 0.26 4.61 4.68
CA LEU A 134 0.18 4.15 3.29
C LEU A 134 1.60 4.05 2.72
N GLY A 135 2.06 2.84 2.41
CA GLY A 135 3.37 2.66 1.76
C GLY A 135 3.37 3.10 0.30
N CYS A 136 2.23 2.93 -0.38
CA CYS A 136 2.08 3.26 -1.79
C CYS A 136 0.89 4.20 -2.01
N ILE A 137 1.17 5.40 -2.54
CA ILE A 137 0.18 6.40 -2.97
C ILE A 137 0.81 7.26 -4.04
N GLY A 138 0.09 7.57 -5.11
CA GLY A 138 0.64 8.37 -6.20
C GLY A 138 -0.37 8.72 -7.28
N THR A 139 0.07 9.57 -8.20
CA THR A 139 -0.67 10.01 -9.39
C THR A 139 -0.14 9.32 -10.64
N ALA A 140 -0.90 9.39 -11.73
CA ALA A 140 -0.47 8.85 -13.01
C ALA A 140 0.58 9.77 -13.64
N PRO A 141 1.79 9.28 -14.00
CA PRO A 141 2.77 10.11 -14.68
C PRO A 141 2.34 10.52 -16.09
N ASP A 142 2.73 11.72 -16.50
CA ASP A 142 2.57 12.21 -17.88
C ASP A 142 3.29 11.30 -18.88
N MET A 143 4.50 10.86 -18.53
CA MET A 143 5.33 9.98 -19.36
C MET A 143 5.68 8.67 -18.66
N GLY A 144 5.67 7.58 -19.43
CA GLY A 144 5.91 6.24 -18.91
C GLY A 144 4.72 5.64 -18.16
N VAL A 145 4.90 4.40 -17.70
CA VAL A 145 3.96 3.62 -16.88
C VAL A 145 4.80 2.84 -15.86
N PRO A 146 5.22 3.46 -14.75
CA PRO A 146 6.04 2.78 -13.75
C PRO A 146 5.23 1.69 -13.05
N THR A 147 5.93 0.62 -12.64
CA THR A 147 5.34 -0.41 -11.79
C THR A 147 5.11 0.15 -10.38
N THR A 148 4.41 -0.60 -9.53
CA THR A 148 4.10 -0.20 -8.15
C THR A 148 5.21 -0.48 -7.13
N PHE A 149 6.40 -0.86 -7.59
CA PHE A 149 7.55 -1.13 -6.73
C PHE A 149 8.45 0.09 -6.49
N PRO A 150 8.84 0.89 -7.49
CA PRO A 150 9.61 2.09 -7.25
C PRO A 150 8.72 3.25 -6.78
N ALA A 151 9.29 4.11 -5.93
CA ALA A 151 8.84 5.48 -5.80
C ALA A 151 9.39 6.34 -6.96
N GLY A 152 8.79 7.50 -7.18
CA GLY A 152 9.27 8.51 -8.11
C GLY A 152 8.61 9.87 -7.88
N PRO A 153 8.77 10.81 -8.82
CA PRO A 153 8.15 12.14 -8.70
C PRO A 153 6.62 12.10 -8.54
N HIS A 154 5.97 11.07 -9.04
CA HIS A 154 4.53 10.83 -8.95
C HIS A 154 4.08 10.25 -7.59
N GLY A 155 4.98 10.11 -6.62
CA GLY A 155 4.76 9.33 -5.39
C GLY A 155 5.14 7.87 -5.61
N GLY A 156 4.16 6.97 -5.56
CA GLY A 156 4.37 5.53 -5.70
C GLY A 156 4.73 4.87 -4.36
N ASN A 157 5.58 3.85 -4.38
CA ASN A 157 5.96 3.07 -3.19
C ASN A 157 7.01 3.81 -2.34
N MET A 158 6.59 4.89 -1.71
CA MET A 158 7.46 5.78 -0.92
C MET A 158 7.88 5.16 0.41
N ASP A 159 7.01 4.35 1.03
CA ASP A 159 7.25 3.73 2.34
C ASP A 159 7.72 4.74 3.43
N ILE A 160 7.12 5.93 3.43
CA ILE A 160 7.39 7.02 4.37
C ILE A 160 6.34 7.00 5.50
N ILE A 161 6.80 6.89 6.75
CA ILE A 161 5.95 6.71 7.94
C ILE A 161 4.99 7.88 8.18
N GLU A 162 5.32 9.07 7.67
CA GLU A 162 4.51 10.28 7.74
C GLU A 162 3.30 10.25 6.79
N THR A 163 3.22 9.28 5.87
CA THR A 163 2.06 9.06 5.00
C THR A 163 0.94 8.39 5.79
N ALA A 164 0.48 9.05 6.86
CA ALA A 164 -0.32 8.48 7.95
C ALA A 164 -1.51 9.38 8.33
N PRO A 165 -2.48 8.87 9.11
CA PRO A 165 -3.62 9.66 9.57
C PRO A 165 -3.21 10.98 10.23
N GLY A 166 -3.90 12.06 9.86
CA GLY A 166 -3.64 13.42 10.33
C GLY A 166 -2.74 14.25 9.40
N ASN A 167 -2.02 13.62 8.48
CA ASN A 167 -1.12 14.30 7.56
C ASN A 167 -1.73 14.51 6.17
N ILE A 168 -1.12 15.43 5.41
CA ILE A 168 -1.47 15.73 4.02
C ILE A 168 -0.28 15.38 3.14
N VAL A 169 -0.54 14.57 2.11
CA VAL A 169 0.43 14.24 1.07
C VAL A 169 0.14 15.12 -0.14
N TYR A 170 1.16 15.81 -0.64
CA TYR A 170 1.06 16.59 -1.88
C TYR A 170 1.64 15.77 -3.03
N LEU A 171 0.84 15.54 -4.06
CA LEU A 171 1.22 14.78 -5.25
C LEU A 171 1.04 15.66 -6.50
N PRO A 172 1.95 15.55 -7.50
CA PRO A 172 1.80 16.28 -8.75
C PRO A 172 0.72 15.69 -9.66
#